data_AF-A0A931WW64-F1
#
_entry.id   AF-A0A931WW64-F1
#
_cell.length_a   1.000
_cell.length_b   1.000
_cell.length_c   1.000
_cell.angle_alpha   90.00
_cell.angle_beta   90.00
_cell.angle_gamma   90.00
#
_symmetry.space_group_name_H-M   'P 1'
#
loop_
_entity.id
_entity.type
_entity.pdbx_description
1 polymer ?
#
loop_
_entity_poly.entity_id
_entity_poly.type
_entity_poly.pdbx_seq_one_letter_code
_entity_poly.pdbx_strand_id
1 'polypeptide(L)'
;MAFPPLDFSKDRLKLLDQRKLPGAVEWLECRTAEEVVQAIRQMVVRGAPAIGVAAGYGLYLGIQNFEGRREDLLKLLEEKAALLKEARPTAVNLAWAVERVKKRVLSEKSRSADELKIAALQEAEKIREEDDRLCRAIGKHGARLFKAGETALTHCNAGGLATSGYGTALAVFYTLQEEGKAVSVYATETRPLLQGARLTAWELTQSRIPVTLVCESSVASLMRAGKIKRVVVGADRIAANGDTANKIGTYGIALLAKAHQIPFYIAAPSSTFDFSISSGKKIPIENRSSEEITEGFGKRTAPAGIRTENPAFDVTPHKLIAAFITEKGVLNPPYSKSLKVLRLSNDS
;
A
#
# COMPACT_ATOMS: atom_id res chain seq x y z
N MET A 1 0.89 7.60 -17.08
CA MET A 1 1.80 6.73 -16.31
C MET A 1 1.73 7.12 -14.84
N ALA A 2 1.79 6.13 -13.95
CA ALA A 2 1.81 6.35 -12.50
C ALA A 2 3.07 7.07 -12.04
N PHE A 3 2.97 7.90 -11.01
CA PHE A 3 4.10 8.65 -10.46
C PHE A 3 4.95 7.74 -9.54
N PRO A 4 6.28 7.66 -9.71
CA PRO A 4 7.10 6.77 -8.90
C PRO A 4 7.24 7.30 -7.45
N PRO A 5 7.06 6.46 -6.42
CA PRO A 5 7.25 6.84 -5.01
C PRO A 5 8.70 6.81 -4.56
N LEU A 6 9.53 6.04 -5.26
CA LEU A 6 10.93 5.84 -4.95
C LEU A 6 11.71 5.62 -6.24
N ASP A 7 12.98 6.01 -6.21
CA ASP A 7 13.95 5.73 -7.26
C ASP A 7 15.25 5.25 -6.61
N PHE A 8 15.90 4.27 -7.22
CA PHE A 8 17.23 3.85 -6.80
C PHE A 8 18.19 4.10 -7.95
N SER A 9 19.10 5.07 -7.77
CA SER A 9 20.05 5.46 -8.80
C SER A 9 21.33 6.00 -8.19
N LYS A 10 22.47 5.71 -8.83
CA LYS A 10 23.81 6.17 -8.40
C LYS A 10 24.10 5.82 -6.93
N ASP A 11 23.77 4.60 -6.52
CA ASP A 11 23.99 4.07 -5.16
C ASP A 11 23.27 4.86 -4.05
N ARG A 12 22.10 5.40 -4.39
CA ARG A 12 21.24 6.16 -3.48
C ARG A 12 19.78 5.79 -3.67
N LEU A 13 19.07 5.71 -2.56
CA LEU A 13 17.62 5.59 -2.56
C LEU A 13 17.00 6.98 -2.43
N LYS A 14 16.22 7.39 -3.42
CA LYS A 14 15.42 8.61 -3.39
C LYS A 14 14.00 8.24 -3.02
N LEU A 15 13.46 8.88 -1.99
CA LEU A 15 12.08 8.71 -1.55
C LEU A 15 11.32 10.00 -1.78
N LEU A 16 10.17 9.93 -2.45
CA LEU A 16 9.27 11.07 -2.54
C LEU A 16 8.75 11.40 -1.14
N ASP A 17 8.94 12.63 -0.67
CA ASP A 17 8.46 13.05 0.65
C ASP A 17 6.94 13.26 0.63
N GLN A 18 6.22 12.17 0.91
CA GLN A 18 4.75 12.17 0.90
C GLN A 18 4.14 13.07 1.98
N ARG A 19 4.94 13.58 2.93
CA ARG A 19 4.47 14.54 3.93
C ARG A 19 4.25 15.92 3.31
N LYS A 20 5.03 16.25 2.28
CA LYS A 20 5.01 17.54 1.57
C LYS A 20 3.92 17.62 0.50
N LEU A 21 3.42 16.47 0.07
CA LEU A 21 2.28 16.40 -0.85
C LEU A 21 0.98 16.91 -0.19
N PRO A 22 0.14 17.65 -0.93
CA PRO A 22 0.28 17.98 -2.36
C PRO A 22 1.03 19.29 -2.64
N GLY A 23 1.54 19.98 -1.61
CA GLY A 23 2.10 21.34 -1.73
C GLY A 23 3.46 21.43 -2.41
N ALA A 24 4.31 20.40 -2.27
CA ALA A 24 5.61 20.35 -2.93
C ALA A 24 6.01 18.91 -3.28
N VAL A 25 6.72 18.76 -4.41
CA VAL A 25 7.35 17.51 -4.84
C VAL A 25 8.81 17.56 -4.42
N GLU A 26 9.13 17.01 -3.26
CA GLU A 26 10.48 16.95 -2.70
C GLU A 26 10.94 15.50 -2.61
N TRP A 27 12.23 15.28 -2.89
CA TRP A 27 12.86 13.95 -2.82
C TRP A 27 13.88 13.94 -1.69
N LEU A 28 13.73 13.00 -0.76
CA LEU A 28 14.72 12.72 0.27
C LEU A 28 15.71 11.68 -0.26
N GLU A 29 17.00 12.02 -0.32
CA GLU A 29 18.06 11.06 -0.64
C GLU A 29 18.52 10.33 0.63
N CYS A 30 18.53 9.01 0.58
CA CYS A 30 19.09 8.13 1.60
C CYS A 30 20.31 7.41 1.02
N ARG A 31 21.42 7.42 1.77
CA ARG A 31 22.71 6.78 1.44
C ARG A 31 23.09 5.69 2.45
N THR A 32 22.40 5.63 3.58
CA THR A 32 22.67 4.71 4.70
C THR A 32 21.38 4.02 5.17
N ALA A 33 21.52 2.91 5.89
CA ALA A 33 20.38 2.22 6.49
C ALA A 33 19.67 3.10 7.54
N GLU A 34 20.44 3.89 8.29
CA GLU A 34 19.97 4.82 9.32
C GLU A 34 19.06 5.90 8.73
N GLU A 35 19.43 6.50 7.60
CA GLU A 35 18.61 7.48 6.89
C GLU A 35 17.29 6.86 6.39
N VAL A 36 17.34 5.62 5.89
CA VAL A 36 16.12 4.88 5.49
C VAL A 36 15.22 4.62 6.70
N VAL A 37 15.78 4.21 7.85
CA VAL A 37 15.03 4.04 9.10
C VAL A 37 14.34 5.34 9.51
N GLN A 38 15.05 6.47 9.45
CA GLN A 38 14.48 7.78 9.76
C GLN A 38 13.37 8.15 8.79
N ALA A 39 13.56 7.94 7.48
CA ALA A 39 12.54 8.20 6.47
C ALA A 39 11.26 7.37 6.70
N ILE A 40 11.41 6.09 7.05
CA ILE A 40 10.29 5.20 7.38
C ILE A 40 9.58 5.65 8.66
N ARG A 41 10.32 5.97 9.73
CA ARG A 41 9.77 6.43 11.02
C ARG A 41 8.99 7.73 10.88
N GLN A 42 9.52 8.67 10.10
CA GLN A 42 8.90 9.96 9.87
C GLN A 42 7.75 9.92 8.85
N MET A 43 7.46 8.75 8.25
CA MET A 43 6.42 8.59 7.22
C MET A 43 6.67 9.40 5.94
N VAL A 44 7.95 9.59 5.57
CA VAL A 44 8.37 10.08 4.25
C VAL A 44 7.84 9.11 3.19
N VAL A 45 8.07 7.81 3.41
CA VAL A 45 7.49 6.70 2.65
C VAL A 45 6.41 6.00 3.49
N ARG A 46 5.31 5.59 2.85
CA ARG A 46 4.19 4.87 3.48
C ARG A 46 3.55 3.91 2.48
N GLY A 47 2.72 3.01 3.00
CA GLY A 47 2.18 1.88 2.26
C GLY A 47 3.07 0.65 2.46
N ALA A 48 2.45 -0.49 2.78
CA ALA A 48 3.19 -1.66 3.24
C ALA A 48 4.22 -2.14 2.20
N PRO A 49 3.91 -2.22 0.89
CA PRO A 49 4.90 -2.61 -0.11
C PRO A 49 6.01 -1.55 -0.31
N ALA A 50 5.68 -0.26 -0.36
CA ALA A 50 6.69 0.81 -0.51
C ALA A 50 7.71 0.81 0.63
N ILE A 51 7.24 0.61 1.87
CA ILE A 51 8.11 0.48 3.05
C ILE A 51 8.99 -0.77 2.94
N GLY A 52 8.44 -1.90 2.48
CA GLY A 52 9.21 -3.13 2.24
C GLY A 52 10.34 -2.92 1.22
N VAL A 53 10.03 -2.31 0.07
CA VAL A 53 11.02 -1.99 -0.97
C VAL A 53 12.09 -1.05 -0.42
N ALA A 54 11.69 0.02 0.27
CA ALA A 54 12.63 0.98 0.86
C ALA A 54 13.57 0.29 1.87
N ALA A 55 13.05 -0.60 2.71
CA ALA A 55 13.86 -1.35 3.67
C ALA A 55 14.80 -2.38 3.02
N GLY A 56 14.37 -3.02 1.93
CA GLY A 56 15.23 -3.89 1.13
C GLY A 56 16.46 -3.14 0.58
N TYR A 57 16.24 -1.97 -0.03
CA TYR A 57 17.33 -1.08 -0.44
C TYR A 57 18.14 -0.55 0.75
N GLY A 58 17.48 -0.23 1.86
CA GLY A 58 18.14 0.19 3.09
C GLY A 58 19.15 -0.83 3.61
N LEU A 59 18.87 -2.13 3.49
CA LEU A 59 19.81 -3.17 3.90
C LEU A 59 21.06 -3.18 3.02
N TYR A 60 20.89 -3.04 1.70
CA TYR A 60 22.00 -2.87 0.77
C TYR A 60 22.82 -1.60 1.09
N LEU A 61 22.16 -0.46 1.27
CA LEU A 61 22.83 0.82 1.60
C LEU A 61 23.62 0.74 2.91
N GLY A 62 23.18 -0.10 3.86
CA GLY A 62 23.88 -0.34 5.11
C GLY A 62 25.22 -1.10 4.97
N ILE A 63 25.43 -1.81 3.86
CA ILE A 63 26.62 -2.63 3.62
C ILE A 63 27.43 -2.21 2.38
N GLN A 64 26.89 -1.36 1.50
CA GLN A 64 27.46 -1.07 0.18
C GLN A 64 28.92 -0.55 0.21
N ASN A 65 29.24 0.25 1.23
CA ASN A 65 30.57 0.87 1.40
C ASN A 65 31.49 0.05 2.32
N PHE A 66 31.09 -1.17 2.69
CA PHE A 66 31.92 -2.03 3.53
C PHE A 66 33.15 -2.52 2.75
N GLU A 67 34.31 -2.39 3.40
CA GLU A 67 35.59 -2.94 2.98
C GLU A 67 36.10 -3.88 4.08
N GLY A 68 36.55 -5.08 3.70
CA GLY A 68 37.09 -6.04 4.66
C GLY A 68 36.71 -7.48 4.33
N ARG A 69 36.82 -8.34 5.34
CA ARG A 69 36.55 -9.78 5.20
C ARG A 69 35.06 -10.06 5.14
N ARG A 70 34.73 -11.15 4.45
CA ARG A 70 33.37 -11.67 4.30
C ARG A 70 32.66 -11.84 5.64
N GLU A 71 33.33 -12.40 6.65
CA GLU A 71 32.73 -12.68 7.96
C GLU A 71 32.30 -11.40 8.69
N ASP A 72 33.06 -10.32 8.48
CA ASP A 72 32.80 -9.03 9.11
C ASP A 72 31.65 -8.29 8.38
N LEU A 73 31.53 -8.44 7.04
CA LEU A 73 30.35 -7.99 6.28
C LEU A 73 29.07 -8.69 6.77
N LEU A 74 29.12 -9.99 7.03
CA LEU A 74 27.95 -10.75 7.47
C LEU A 74 27.46 -10.33 8.86
N LYS A 75 28.38 -9.94 9.76
CA LYS A 75 28.01 -9.35 11.05
C LYS A 75 27.32 -8.00 10.87
N LEU A 76 27.88 -7.15 10.01
CA LEU A 76 27.28 -5.85 9.68
C LEU A 76 25.89 -6.01 9.05
N LEU A 77 25.71 -6.99 8.17
CA LEU A 77 24.42 -7.31 7.56
C LEU A 77 23.35 -7.62 8.63
N GLU A 78 23.66 -8.45 9.62
CA GLU A 78 22.74 -8.77 10.72
C GLU A 78 22.42 -7.55 11.57
N GLU A 79 23.42 -6.71 11.88
CA GLU A 79 23.23 -5.45 12.60
C GLU A 79 22.26 -4.51 11.85
N LYS A 80 22.51 -4.27 10.56
CA LYS A 80 21.66 -3.38 9.75
C LYS A 80 20.27 -3.96 9.52
N ALA A 81 20.14 -5.29 9.40
CA ALA A 81 18.85 -5.95 9.33
C ALA A 81 18.04 -5.77 10.62
N ALA A 82 18.67 -5.89 11.80
CA ALA A 82 18.02 -5.62 13.07
C ALA A 82 17.56 -4.16 13.17
N LEU A 83 18.46 -3.21 12.87
CA LEU A 83 18.19 -1.77 12.85
C LEU A 83 16.97 -1.41 11.97
N LEU A 84 16.92 -1.94 10.74
CA LEU A 84 15.81 -1.66 9.83
C LEU A 84 14.47 -2.16 10.37
N LYS A 85 14.44 -3.36 10.94
CA LYS A 85 13.22 -3.96 11.52
C LYS A 85 12.66 -3.14 12.68
N GLU A 86 13.51 -2.43 13.42
CA GLU A 86 13.11 -1.53 14.50
C GLU A 86 12.53 -0.19 14.00
N ALA A 87 12.57 0.11 12.70
CA ALA A 87 11.97 1.34 12.19
C ALA A 87 10.48 1.39 12.50
N ARG A 88 9.75 0.28 12.24
CA ARG A 88 8.32 0.09 12.54
C ARG A 88 8.05 -1.40 12.80
N PRO A 89 8.12 -1.88 14.06
CA PRO A 89 8.02 -3.31 14.39
C PRO A 89 6.73 -4.01 13.94
N THR A 90 5.64 -3.25 13.75
CA THR A 90 4.35 -3.76 13.28
C THR A 90 4.24 -3.85 11.75
N ALA A 91 5.22 -3.35 10.99
CA ALA A 91 5.23 -3.37 9.54
C ALA A 91 5.76 -4.71 9.01
N VAL A 92 4.86 -5.68 8.80
CA VAL A 92 5.22 -7.03 8.36
C VAL A 92 6.00 -7.05 7.03
N ASN A 93 5.60 -6.25 6.04
CA ASN A 93 6.28 -6.15 4.75
C ASN A 93 7.72 -5.63 4.88
N LEU A 94 7.99 -4.78 5.87
CA LEU A 94 9.33 -4.31 6.18
C LEU A 94 10.19 -5.50 6.60
N ALA A 95 9.77 -6.21 7.64
CA ALA A 95 10.52 -7.34 8.18
C ALA A 95 10.72 -8.44 7.13
N TRP A 96 9.68 -8.75 6.35
CA TRP A 96 9.75 -9.71 5.25
C TRP A 96 10.82 -9.33 4.21
N ALA A 97 10.84 -8.07 3.76
CA ALA A 97 11.79 -7.62 2.73
C ALA A 97 13.24 -7.69 3.25
N VAL A 98 13.47 -7.22 4.48
CA VAL A 98 14.78 -7.27 5.13
C VAL A 98 15.26 -8.72 5.27
N GLU A 99 14.42 -9.62 5.80
CA GLU A 99 14.78 -11.03 5.97
C GLU A 99 14.98 -11.75 4.64
N ARG A 100 14.23 -11.39 3.60
CA ARG A 100 14.39 -11.96 2.26
C ARG A 100 15.74 -11.59 1.64
N VAL A 101 16.12 -10.31 1.67
CA VAL A 101 17.43 -9.86 1.19
C VAL A 101 18.54 -10.52 2.02
N LYS A 102 18.40 -10.53 3.34
CA LYS A 102 19.38 -11.19 4.24
C LYS A 102 19.56 -12.67 3.91
N LYS A 103 18.45 -13.42 3.77
CA LYS A 103 18.48 -14.85 3.42
C LYS A 103 19.17 -15.10 2.08
N ARG A 104 18.95 -14.23 1.09
CA ARG A 104 19.61 -14.32 -0.22
C ARG A 104 21.13 -14.15 -0.11
N VAL A 105 21.60 -13.22 0.71
CA VAL A 105 23.04 -13.00 0.96
C VAL A 105 23.63 -14.21 1.70
N LEU A 106 22.96 -14.69 2.74
CA LEU A 106 23.44 -15.83 3.55
C LEU A 106 23.48 -17.16 2.77
N SER A 107 22.69 -17.31 1.70
CA SER A 107 22.74 -18.52 0.87
C SER A 107 23.99 -18.62 -0.01
N GLU A 108 24.74 -17.53 -0.19
CA GLU A 108 25.91 -17.46 -1.08
C GLU A 108 27.20 -17.83 -0.36
N LYS A 109 27.45 -19.12 -0.13
CA LYS A 109 28.53 -19.62 0.76
C LYS A 109 29.97 -19.33 0.31
N SER A 110 30.22 -19.17 -0.98
CA SER A 110 31.58 -19.05 -1.56
C SER A 110 31.94 -17.68 -2.11
N ARG A 111 31.00 -16.73 -2.11
CA ARG A 111 31.18 -15.37 -2.66
C ARG A 111 32.05 -14.45 -1.79
N SER A 112 32.80 -13.57 -2.41
CA SER A 112 33.51 -12.46 -1.76
C SER A 112 32.55 -11.42 -1.16
N ALA A 113 33.08 -10.51 -0.32
CA ALA A 113 32.27 -9.43 0.25
C ALA A 113 31.62 -8.55 -0.83
N ASP A 114 32.33 -8.25 -1.92
CA ASP A 114 31.79 -7.46 -3.04
C ASP A 114 30.65 -8.17 -3.76
N GLU A 115 30.81 -9.47 -4.02
CA GLU A 115 29.76 -10.26 -4.66
C GLU A 115 28.51 -10.44 -3.76
N LEU A 116 28.67 -10.41 -2.43
CA LEU A 116 27.56 -10.40 -1.48
C LEU A 116 26.81 -9.07 -1.49
N LYS A 117 27.51 -7.92 -1.62
CA LYS A 117 26.88 -6.60 -1.79
C LYS A 117 26.04 -6.56 -3.07
N ILE A 118 26.56 -7.11 -4.17
CA ILE A 118 25.82 -7.24 -5.43
C ILE A 118 24.56 -8.11 -5.24
N ALA A 119 24.68 -9.26 -4.56
CA ALA A 119 23.53 -10.13 -4.31
C ALA A 119 22.44 -9.44 -3.46
N ALA A 120 22.82 -8.60 -2.50
CA ALA A 120 21.88 -7.82 -1.71
C ALA A 120 21.10 -6.81 -2.56
N LEU A 121 21.80 -6.07 -3.44
CA LEU A 121 21.18 -5.11 -4.36
C LEU A 121 20.20 -5.80 -5.31
N GLN A 122 20.64 -6.89 -5.95
CA GLN A 122 19.82 -7.65 -6.91
C GLN A 122 18.53 -8.16 -6.27
N GLU A 123 18.57 -8.60 -5.01
CA GLU A 123 17.36 -9.05 -4.32
C GLU A 123 16.43 -7.89 -3.95
N ALA A 124 16.98 -6.75 -3.54
CA ALA A 124 16.18 -5.55 -3.29
C ALA A 124 15.48 -5.05 -4.56
N GLU A 125 16.19 -5.04 -5.70
CA GLU A 125 15.62 -4.74 -7.02
C GLU A 125 14.53 -5.74 -7.41
N LYS A 126 14.78 -7.04 -7.19
CA LYS A 126 13.81 -8.10 -7.46
C LYS A 126 12.53 -7.94 -6.65
N ILE A 127 12.62 -7.57 -5.36
CA ILE A 127 11.45 -7.26 -4.53
C ILE A 127 10.63 -6.11 -5.14
N ARG A 128 11.30 -5.03 -5.59
CA ARG A 128 10.64 -3.90 -6.25
C ARG A 128 9.93 -4.32 -7.55
N GLU A 129 10.63 -5.08 -8.40
CA GLU A 129 10.10 -5.54 -9.68
C GLU A 129 8.91 -6.49 -9.50
N GLU A 130 8.99 -7.41 -8.54
CA GLU A 130 7.89 -8.32 -8.24
C GLU A 130 6.65 -7.57 -7.75
N ASP A 131 6.82 -6.54 -6.91
CA ASP A 131 5.71 -5.68 -6.50
C ASP A 131 5.09 -4.91 -7.67
N ASP A 132 5.90 -4.37 -8.60
CA ASP A 132 5.38 -3.70 -9.80
C ASP A 132 4.58 -4.66 -10.70
N ARG A 133 5.14 -5.85 -10.96
CA ARG A 133 4.46 -6.90 -11.75
C ARG A 133 3.14 -7.32 -11.10
N LEU A 134 3.15 -7.50 -9.78
CA LEU A 134 1.98 -7.84 -8.98
C LEU A 134 0.90 -6.75 -9.07
N CYS A 135 1.29 -5.48 -8.90
CA CYS A 135 0.41 -4.33 -8.97
C CYS A 135 -0.22 -4.19 -10.36
N ARG A 136 0.57 -4.38 -11.42
CA ARG A 136 0.09 -4.38 -12.81
C ARG A 136 -0.87 -5.52 -13.11
N ALA A 137 -0.63 -6.71 -12.55
CA ALA A 137 -1.54 -7.84 -12.70
C ALA A 137 -2.90 -7.56 -12.03
N ILE A 138 -2.89 -6.97 -10.82
CA ILE A 138 -4.11 -6.51 -10.14
C ILE A 138 -4.85 -5.49 -11.02
N GLY A 139 -4.15 -4.48 -11.54
CA GLY A 139 -4.74 -3.47 -12.43
C GLY A 139 -5.40 -4.08 -13.66
N LYS A 140 -4.71 -4.99 -14.37
CA LYS A 140 -5.22 -5.74 -15.53
C LYS A 140 -6.44 -6.58 -15.22
N HIS A 141 -6.47 -7.27 -14.09
CA HIS A 141 -7.64 -8.06 -13.69
C HIS A 141 -8.83 -7.17 -13.30
N GLY A 142 -8.56 -6.07 -12.59
CA GLY A 142 -9.60 -5.13 -12.17
C GLY A 142 -10.21 -4.34 -13.33
N ALA A 143 -9.40 -3.91 -14.31
CA ALA A 143 -9.85 -3.13 -15.46
C ALA A 143 -10.92 -3.85 -16.30
N ARG A 144 -10.94 -5.19 -16.28
CA ARG A 144 -11.96 -6.02 -16.94
C ARG A 144 -13.35 -5.88 -16.33
N LEU A 145 -13.46 -5.37 -15.10
CA LEU A 145 -14.72 -5.18 -14.39
C LEU A 145 -15.40 -3.85 -14.73
N PHE A 146 -14.76 -3.02 -15.55
CA PHE A 146 -15.21 -1.67 -15.90
C PHE A 146 -15.59 -1.58 -17.37
N LYS A 147 -16.59 -0.75 -17.65
CA LYS A 147 -16.92 -0.30 -19.01
C LYS A 147 -16.37 1.10 -19.24
N ALA A 148 -16.05 1.42 -20.50
CA ALA A 148 -15.64 2.77 -20.86
C ALA A 148 -16.74 3.79 -20.52
N GLY A 149 -16.35 4.92 -19.94
CA GLY A 149 -17.24 5.99 -19.48
C GLY A 149 -17.84 5.77 -18.09
N GLU A 150 -17.54 4.66 -17.39
CA GLU A 150 -18.02 4.45 -16.03
C GLU A 150 -17.30 5.36 -15.01
N THR A 151 -18.02 5.65 -13.93
CA THR A 151 -17.48 6.39 -12.78
C THR A 151 -17.18 5.44 -11.63
N ALA A 152 -15.99 5.58 -11.06
CA ALA A 152 -15.53 4.83 -9.91
C ALA A 152 -15.50 5.70 -8.66
N LEU A 153 -15.65 5.09 -7.49
CA LEU A 153 -15.29 5.68 -6.22
C LEU A 153 -14.14 4.89 -5.60
N THR A 154 -13.21 5.60 -4.98
CA THR A 154 -12.13 5.02 -4.18
C THR A 154 -11.97 5.75 -2.85
N HIS A 155 -11.25 5.13 -1.93
CA HIS A 155 -11.09 5.58 -0.56
C HIS A 155 -9.66 5.29 -0.06
N CYS A 156 -9.11 6.20 0.76
CA CYS A 156 -7.71 6.23 1.16
C CYS A 156 -6.76 6.43 -0.03
N ASN A 157 -5.55 5.91 0.08
CA ASN A 157 -4.54 5.87 -0.97
C ASN A 157 -3.99 4.44 -1.08
N ALA A 158 -4.53 3.69 -2.04
CA ALA A 158 -4.06 2.37 -2.44
C ALA A 158 -3.48 2.45 -3.88
N GLY A 159 -2.65 3.47 -4.07
CA GLY A 159 -2.09 3.89 -5.34
C GLY A 159 -0.61 3.59 -5.48
N GLY A 160 -0.02 4.19 -6.51
CA GLY A 160 1.40 4.05 -6.79
C GLY A 160 2.26 4.53 -5.63
N LEU A 161 1.80 5.57 -4.93
CA LEU A 161 2.48 6.11 -3.75
C LEU A 161 2.56 5.14 -2.57
N ALA A 162 1.67 4.15 -2.51
CA ALA A 162 1.64 3.16 -1.43
C ALA A 162 2.41 1.87 -1.77
N THR A 163 2.91 1.72 -3.00
CA THR A 163 3.61 0.50 -3.46
C THR A 163 4.95 0.84 -4.10
N SER A 164 5.51 -0.01 -4.96
CA SER A 164 6.71 0.31 -5.75
C SER A 164 6.45 1.30 -6.90
N GLY A 165 5.19 1.56 -7.26
CA GLY A 165 4.85 2.57 -8.28
C GLY A 165 3.47 2.49 -8.90
N TYR A 166 2.86 1.32 -9.06
CA TYR A 166 1.59 1.18 -9.80
C TYR A 166 0.34 1.09 -8.88
N GLY A 167 0.46 0.59 -7.66
CA GLY A 167 -0.63 0.51 -6.69
C GLY A 167 -1.51 -0.73 -6.80
N THR A 168 -2.61 -0.76 -6.04
CA THR A 168 -3.59 -1.86 -6.10
C THR A 168 -4.94 -1.37 -6.60
N ALA A 169 -5.67 -0.58 -5.80
CA ALA A 169 -6.95 -0.03 -6.22
C ALA A 169 -6.78 0.97 -7.37
N LEU A 170 -5.78 1.86 -7.29
CA LEU A 170 -5.56 2.85 -8.36
C LEU A 170 -4.87 2.23 -9.58
N ALA A 171 -4.21 1.08 -9.45
CA ALA A 171 -3.70 0.32 -10.59
C ALA A 171 -4.80 -0.01 -11.59
N VAL A 172 -6.02 -0.25 -11.12
CA VAL A 172 -7.19 -0.45 -11.99
C VAL A 172 -7.42 0.77 -12.88
N PHE A 173 -7.34 1.98 -12.32
CA PHE A 173 -7.55 3.22 -13.06
C PHE A 173 -6.38 3.56 -13.98
N TYR A 174 -5.14 3.29 -13.55
CA TYR A 174 -3.96 3.42 -14.41
C TYR A 174 -4.05 2.48 -15.61
N THR A 175 -4.45 1.23 -15.40
CA THR A 175 -4.64 0.27 -16.51
C THR A 175 -5.75 0.71 -17.45
N LEU A 176 -6.89 1.18 -16.93
CA LEU A 176 -7.97 1.71 -17.78
C LEU A 176 -7.50 2.87 -18.65
N GLN A 177 -6.75 3.82 -18.08
CA GLN A 177 -6.16 4.94 -18.80
C GLN A 177 -5.15 4.48 -19.87
N GLU A 178 -4.28 3.52 -19.54
CA GLU A 178 -3.29 2.95 -20.47
C GLU A 178 -3.98 2.17 -21.63
N GLU A 179 -5.11 1.53 -21.37
CA GLU A 179 -5.94 0.85 -22.37
C GLU A 179 -6.85 1.80 -23.16
N GLY A 180 -6.79 3.12 -22.91
CA GLY A 180 -7.66 4.10 -23.57
C GLY A 180 -9.14 4.01 -23.17
N LYS A 181 -9.47 3.27 -22.10
CA LYS A 181 -10.82 3.18 -21.56
C LYS A 181 -11.07 4.33 -20.60
N ALA A 182 -11.86 5.30 -21.06
CA ALA A 182 -12.22 6.46 -20.25
C ALA A 182 -12.85 6.03 -18.91
N VAL A 183 -12.35 6.59 -17.81
CA VAL A 183 -12.88 6.43 -16.45
C VAL A 183 -12.78 7.77 -15.74
N SER A 184 -13.74 8.07 -14.86
CA SER A 184 -13.65 9.21 -13.93
C SER A 184 -13.76 8.71 -12.50
N VAL A 185 -12.93 9.26 -11.62
CA VAL A 185 -12.77 8.77 -10.25
C VAL A 185 -13.27 9.79 -9.24
N TYR A 186 -14.11 9.37 -8.32
CA TYR A 186 -14.41 10.11 -7.09
C TYR A 186 -13.48 9.59 -5.99
N ALA A 187 -12.59 10.45 -5.50
CA ALA A 187 -11.73 10.13 -4.37
C ALA A 187 -12.32 10.79 -3.13
N THR A 188 -12.66 10.00 -2.11
CA THR A 188 -13.01 10.58 -0.81
C THR A 188 -11.78 11.21 -0.19
N GLU A 189 -11.89 12.30 0.56
CA GLU A 189 -10.74 12.95 1.20
C GLU A 189 -10.02 12.08 2.23
N THR A 190 -10.77 11.19 2.91
CA THR A 190 -10.28 10.20 3.88
C THR A 190 -9.67 10.82 5.14
N ARG A 191 -10.54 11.37 5.99
CA ARG A 191 -10.20 11.82 7.34
C ARG A 191 -9.77 10.63 8.22
N PRO A 192 -8.98 10.90 9.28
CA PRO A 192 -8.47 12.20 9.68
C PRO A 192 -7.22 12.68 8.92
N LEU A 193 -6.44 11.76 8.34
CA LEU A 193 -5.11 12.05 7.75
C LEU A 193 -5.12 12.59 6.32
N LEU A 194 -6.29 12.59 5.68
CA LEU A 194 -6.55 13.16 4.36
C LEU A 194 -5.75 12.48 3.23
N GLN A 195 -5.54 11.16 3.29
CA GLN A 195 -4.77 10.45 2.26
C GLN A 195 -5.41 10.57 0.88
N GLY A 196 -6.73 10.55 0.80
CA GLY A 196 -7.42 10.65 -0.48
C GLY A 196 -7.29 12.04 -1.10
N ALA A 197 -7.34 13.09 -0.29
CA ALA A 197 -7.10 14.47 -0.74
C ALA A 197 -5.63 14.73 -1.10
N ARG A 198 -4.70 14.33 -0.23
CA ARG A 198 -3.28 14.69 -0.34
C ARG A 198 -2.51 13.83 -1.33
N LEU A 199 -2.87 12.56 -1.44
CA LEU A 199 -2.09 11.55 -2.17
C LEU A 199 -2.87 11.06 -3.40
N THR A 200 -4.08 10.50 -3.20
CA THR A 200 -4.86 9.92 -4.31
C THR A 200 -5.26 10.95 -5.36
N ALA A 201 -5.86 12.06 -4.95
CA ALA A 201 -6.24 13.12 -5.89
C ALA A 201 -5.00 13.71 -6.58
N TRP A 202 -3.88 13.83 -5.88
CA TRP A 202 -2.63 14.30 -6.44
C TRP A 202 -2.08 13.34 -7.50
N GLU A 203 -1.91 12.05 -7.19
CA GLU A 203 -1.29 11.10 -8.14
C GLU A 203 -2.17 10.83 -9.36
N LEU A 204 -3.49 10.76 -9.19
CA LEU A 204 -4.41 10.63 -10.33
C LEU A 204 -4.37 11.86 -11.24
N THR A 205 -4.23 13.06 -10.65
CA THR A 205 -4.05 14.30 -11.41
C THR A 205 -2.73 14.28 -12.20
N GLN A 206 -1.62 13.87 -11.58
CA GLN A 206 -0.33 13.72 -12.28
C GLN A 206 -0.43 12.74 -13.45
N SER A 207 -1.21 11.66 -13.29
CA SER A 207 -1.45 10.67 -14.34
C SER A 207 -2.55 11.05 -15.34
N ARG A 208 -3.11 12.27 -15.25
CA ARG A 208 -4.17 12.79 -16.13
C ARG A 208 -5.46 11.95 -16.12
N ILE A 209 -5.73 11.27 -15.02
CA ILE A 209 -7.00 10.57 -14.81
C ILE A 209 -7.99 11.57 -14.20
N PRO A 210 -9.17 11.80 -14.82
CA PRO A 210 -10.17 12.70 -14.26
C PRO A 210 -10.56 12.29 -12.84
N VAL A 211 -10.27 13.15 -11.86
CA VAL A 211 -10.56 12.90 -10.44
C VAL A 211 -11.37 14.05 -9.85
N THR A 212 -12.40 13.71 -9.07
CA THR A 212 -13.18 14.64 -8.26
C THR A 212 -12.96 14.30 -6.79
N LEU A 213 -12.41 15.26 -6.04
CA LEU A 213 -12.25 15.14 -4.58
C LEU A 213 -13.59 15.40 -3.89
N VAL A 214 -13.97 14.53 -2.95
CA VAL A 214 -15.22 14.66 -2.21
C VAL A 214 -15.05 14.40 -0.71
N CYS A 215 -15.83 15.07 0.13
CA CYS A 215 -15.94 14.68 1.54
C CYS A 215 -16.60 13.32 1.66
N GLU A 216 -16.15 12.51 2.61
CA GLU A 216 -16.69 11.16 2.85
C GLU A 216 -18.19 11.17 3.15
N SER A 217 -18.69 12.22 3.82
CA SER A 217 -20.11 12.40 4.12
C SER A 217 -21.00 12.54 2.87
N SER A 218 -20.43 12.93 1.73
CA SER A 218 -21.18 13.12 0.48
C SER A 218 -21.45 11.82 -0.28
N VAL A 219 -20.78 10.72 0.08
CA VAL A 219 -20.81 9.45 -0.68
C VAL A 219 -22.23 8.92 -0.87
N ALA A 220 -23.06 8.94 0.19
CA ALA A 220 -24.45 8.50 0.10
C ALA A 220 -25.26 9.32 -0.91
N SER A 221 -25.08 10.64 -0.91
CA SER A 221 -25.77 11.54 -1.85
C SER A 221 -25.31 11.29 -3.30
N LEU A 222 -24.02 11.04 -3.52
CA LEU A 222 -23.47 10.74 -4.85
C LEU A 222 -23.97 9.40 -5.38
N MET A 223 -24.01 8.37 -4.53
CA MET A 223 -24.58 7.06 -4.88
C MET A 223 -26.07 7.17 -5.19
N ARG A 224 -26.85 7.88 -4.35
CA ARG A 224 -28.28 8.15 -4.59
C ARG A 224 -28.54 8.88 -5.89
N ALA A 225 -27.68 9.84 -6.25
CA ALA A 225 -27.76 10.57 -7.51
C ALA A 225 -27.27 9.75 -8.72
N GLY A 226 -26.89 8.48 -8.54
CA GLY A 226 -26.42 7.60 -9.61
C GLY A 226 -25.05 7.97 -10.18
N LYS A 227 -24.29 8.85 -9.50
CA LYS A 227 -22.99 9.36 -9.95
C LYS A 227 -21.86 8.36 -9.80
N ILE A 228 -22.03 7.30 -9.01
CA ILE A 228 -21.03 6.24 -8.77
C ILE A 228 -21.54 4.94 -9.37
N LYS A 229 -20.73 4.27 -10.21
CA LYS A 229 -21.08 2.97 -10.81
C LYS A 229 -20.33 1.80 -10.20
N ARG A 230 -19.10 2.01 -9.73
CA ARG A 230 -18.26 0.99 -9.10
C ARG A 230 -17.54 1.58 -7.88
N VAL A 231 -17.26 0.75 -6.88
CA VAL A 231 -16.32 1.09 -5.80
C VAL A 231 -15.13 0.16 -5.86
N VAL A 232 -13.90 0.70 -5.79
CA VAL A 232 -12.66 -0.08 -5.67
C VAL A 232 -11.80 0.55 -4.58
N VAL A 233 -11.46 -0.24 -3.57
CA VAL A 233 -10.57 0.19 -2.47
C VAL A 233 -9.46 -0.83 -2.26
N GLY A 234 -8.42 -0.44 -1.51
CA GLY A 234 -7.37 -1.35 -1.07
C GLY A 234 -7.78 -2.22 0.12
N ALA A 235 -6.78 -2.87 0.72
CA ALA A 235 -6.92 -3.54 2.02
C ALA A 235 -5.59 -3.47 2.78
N ASP A 236 -5.69 -3.44 4.11
CA ASP A 236 -4.54 -3.58 5.01
C ASP A 236 -4.37 -5.03 5.47
N ARG A 237 -5.49 -5.75 5.68
CA ARG A 237 -5.48 -7.18 6.02
C ARG A 237 -6.80 -7.84 5.64
N ILE A 238 -6.74 -9.04 5.07
CA ILE A 238 -7.93 -9.83 4.73
C ILE A 238 -7.89 -11.16 5.47
N ALA A 239 -8.88 -11.44 6.32
CA ALA A 239 -8.96 -12.68 7.07
C ALA A 239 -9.30 -13.88 6.18
N ALA A 240 -9.15 -15.10 6.71
CA ALA A 240 -9.36 -16.34 5.97
C ALA A 240 -10.78 -16.52 5.39
N ASN A 241 -11.79 -15.84 5.95
CA ASN A 241 -13.17 -15.82 5.45
C ASN A 241 -13.46 -14.68 4.44
N GLY A 242 -12.49 -13.80 4.19
CA GLY A 242 -12.61 -12.62 3.35
C GLY A 242 -13.00 -11.32 4.08
N ASP A 243 -13.24 -11.35 5.39
CA ASP A 243 -13.46 -10.10 6.12
C ASP A 243 -12.22 -9.21 5.99
N THR A 244 -12.44 -7.97 5.59
CA THR A 244 -11.35 -7.09 5.15
C THR A 244 -11.23 -5.90 6.07
N ALA A 245 -10.06 -5.73 6.68
CA ALA A 245 -9.69 -4.48 7.32
C ALA A 245 -9.06 -3.53 6.30
N ASN A 246 -9.55 -2.30 6.29
CA ASN A 246 -9.00 -1.20 5.48
C ASN A 246 -9.24 0.12 6.23
N LYS A 247 -8.73 1.24 5.69
CA LYS A 247 -8.89 2.58 6.26
C LYS A 247 -10.33 2.85 6.73
N ILE A 248 -10.45 3.43 7.92
CA ILE A 248 -11.73 3.84 8.52
C ILE A 248 -12.60 4.62 7.51
N GLY A 249 -13.88 4.25 7.42
CA GLY A 249 -14.82 4.72 6.40
C GLY A 249 -15.13 3.67 5.35
N THR A 250 -14.25 2.67 5.15
CA THR A 250 -14.43 1.62 4.15
C THR A 250 -15.70 0.80 4.39
N TYR A 251 -15.96 0.38 5.63
CA TYR A 251 -17.16 -0.38 5.99
C TYR A 251 -18.44 0.43 5.71
N GLY A 252 -18.43 1.73 6.03
CA GLY A 252 -19.55 2.63 5.73
C GLY A 252 -19.83 2.71 4.22
N ILE A 253 -18.78 2.87 3.40
CA ILE A 253 -18.90 2.89 1.94
C ILE A 253 -19.43 1.55 1.42
N ALA A 254 -19.00 0.42 1.97
CA ALA A 254 -19.48 -0.90 1.58
C ALA A 254 -20.97 -1.10 1.88
N LEU A 255 -21.46 -0.60 3.03
CA LEU A 255 -22.89 -0.59 3.37
C LEU A 255 -23.70 0.25 2.38
N LEU A 256 -23.22 1.46 2.06
CA LEU A 256 -23.86 2.35 1.10
C LEU A 256 -23.89 1.73 -0.31
N ALA A 257 -22.77 1.15 -0.74
CA ALA A 257 -22.68 0.46 -2.03
C ALA A 257 -23.70 -0.68 -2.10
N LYS A 258 -23.82 -1.48 -1.04
CA LYS A 258 -24.83 -2.55 -0.96
C LYS A 258 -26.27 -2.01 -1.04
N ALA A 259 -26.57 -0.94 -0.31
CA ALA A 259 -27.91 -0.32 -0.30
C ALA A 259 -28.30 0.24 -1.67
N HIS A 260 -27.33 0.75 -2.44
CA HIS A 260 -27.52 1.30 -3.78
C HIS A 260 -27.23 0.30 -4.91
N GLN A 261 -27.00 -0.99 -4.60
CA GLN A 261 -26.70 -2.04 -5.58
C GLN A 261 -25.47 -1.75 -6.46
N ILE A 262 -24.50 -1.02 -5.89
CA ILE A 262 -23.23 -0.72 -6.53
C ILE A 262 -22.22 -1.82 -6.14
N PRO A 263 -21.52 -2.45 -7.10
CA PRO A 263 -20.52 -3.45 -6.77
C PRO A 263 -19.32 -2.82 -6.06
N PHE A 264 -18.97 -3.42 -4.94
CA PHE A 264 -17.87 -3.00 -4.06
C PHE A 264 -16.72 -4.01 -4.15
N TYR A 265 -15.57 -3.57 -4.65
CA TYR A 265 -14.40 -4.40 -4.88
C TYR A 265 -13.26 -4.05 -3.93
N ILE A 266 -12.54 -5.09 -3.51
CA ILE A 266 -11.25 -4.95 -2.82
C ILE A 266 -10.15 -5.35 -3.81
N ALA A 267 -9.16 -4.48 -4.01
CA ALA A 267 -7.97 -4.76 -4.79
C ALA A 267 -6.76 -4.92 -3.87
N ALA A 268 -6.24 -6.13 -3.74
CA ALA A 268 -5.15 -6.45 -2.83
C ALA A 268 -4.36 -7.68 -3.30
N PRO A 269 -3.04 -7.74 -3.07
CA PRO A 269 -2.26 -8.92 -3.37
C PRO A 269 -2.63 -10.11 -2.49
N SER A 270 -2.32 -11.32 -2.96
CA SER A 270 -2.46 -12.54 -2.15
C SER A 270 -1.71 -12.47 -0.81
N SER A 271 -0.60 -11.72 -0.74
CA SER A 271 0.16 -11.49 0.50
C SER A 271 -0.58 -10.66 1.57
N THR A 272 -1.66 -9.96 1.20
CA THR A 272 -2.53 -9.24 2.16
C THR A 272 -3.53 -10.17 2.86
N PHE A 273 -3.70 -11.40 2.37
CA PHE A 273 -4.58 -12.39 2.97
C PHE A 273 -3.86 -13.12 4.11
N ASP A 274 -4.38 -12.95 5.32
CA ASP A 274 -3.94 -13.62 6.53
C ASP A 274 -4.82 -14.85 6.79
N PHE A 275 -4.37 -16.00 6.31
CA PHE A 275 -5.08 -17.27 6.49
C PHE A 275 -4.96 -17.85 7.91
N SER A 276 -4.12 -17.27 8.78
CA SER A 276 -4.00 -17.68 10.17
C SER A 276 -5.17 -17.19 11.04
N ILE A 277 -5.83 -16.10 10.62
CA ILE A 277 -6.99 -15.55 11.32
C ILE A 277 -8.30 -15.95 10.63
N SER A 278 -9.23 -16.51 11.41
CA SER A 278 -10.45 -17.09 10.87
C SER A 278 -11.50 -16.07 10.40
N SER A 279 -11.50 -14.86 10.98
CA SER A 279 -12.48 -13.81 10.66
C SER A 279 -12.01 -12.43 11.06
N GLY A 280 -12.71 -11.40 10.59
CA GLY A 280 -12.39 -9.99 10.85
C GLY A 280 -12.47 -9.59 12.32
N LYS A 281 -13.19 -10.35 13.16
CA LYS A 281 -13.25 -10.15 14.62
C LYS A 281 -11.90 -10.31 15.31
N LYS A 282 -10.95 -10.99 14.67
CA LYS A 282 -9.60 -11.24 15.19
C LYS A 282 -8.57 -10.21 14.69
N ILE A 283 -8.97 -9.26 13.86
CA ILE A 283 -8.08 -8.20 13.38
C ILE A 283 -8.01 -7.13 14.48
N PRO A 284 -6.84 -6.87 15.07
CA PRO A 284 -6.68 -5.78 16.01
C PRO A 284 -6.80 -4.43 15.29
N ILE A 285 -7.59 -3.52 15.85
CA ILE A 285 -7.79 -2.17 15.29
C ILE A 285 -6.95 -1.18 16.10
N GLU A 286 -6.03 -0.51 15.41
CA GLU A 286 -5.21 0.58 15.97
C GLU A 286 -6.10 1.79 16.27
N ASN A 287 -6.07 2.30 17.50
CA ASN A 287 -6.62 3.61 17.86
C ASN A 287 -5.46 4.61 17.89
N ARG A 288 -5.58 5.70 17.13
CA ARG A 288 -4.48 6.67 16.90
C ARG A 288 -4.68 7.94 17.71
N SER A 289 -3.68 8.82 17.68
CA SER A 289 -3.67 10.02 18.51
C SER A 289 -4.82 10.97 18.17
N SER A 290 -5.31 11.68 19.19
CA SER A 290 -6.41 12.64 19.08
C SER A 290 -6.09 13.84 18.18
N GLU A 291 -4.81 14.16 18.04
CA GLU A 291 -4.28 15.25 17.24
C GLU A 291 -4.59 15.05 15.74
N GLU A 292 -4.68 13.82 15.24
CA GLU A 292 -5.07 13.58 13.84
C GLU A 292 -6.49 14.13 13.56
N ILE A 293 -7.42 13.96 14.51
CA ILE A 293 -8.78 14.50 14.41
C ILE A 293 -8.79 15.99 14.71
N THR A 294 -8.21 16.38 15.85
CA THR A 294 -8.34 17.74 16.38
C THR A 294 -7.46 18.76 15.68
N GLU A 295 -6.42 18.35 14.95
CA GLU A 295 -5.44 19.22 14.28
C GLU A 295 -5.15 18.81 12.81
N GLY A 296 -5.95 17.91 12.23
CA GLY A 296 -5.64 17.30 10.92
C GLY A 296 -5.56 18.23 9.70
N PHE A 297 -5.86 19.53 9.83
CA PHE A 297 -5.64 20.56 8.81
C PHE A 297 -4.43 21.47 9.10
N GLY A 298 -3.51 21.04 9.98
CA GLY A 298 -2.38 21.86 10.44
C GLY A 298 -2.76 22.99 11.38
N LYS A 299 -4.04 23.05 11.78
CA LYS A 299 -4.61 23.95 12.78
C LYS A 299 -5.63 23.19 13.59
N ARG A 300 -5.80 23.59 14.85
CA ARG A 300 -6.79 23.03 15.76
C ARG A 300 -8.21 23.31 15.25
N THR A 301 -9.00 22.27 15.05
CA THR A 301 -10.40 22.29 14.57
C THR A 301 -11.40 21.75 15.59
N ALA A 302 -10.97 21.45 16.81
CA ALA A 302 -11.82 20.99 17.90
C ALA A 302 -11.39 21.62 19.25
N PRO A 303 -12.28 21.72 20.26
CA PRO A 303 -11.96 22.28 21.57
C PRO A 303 -10.75 21.60 22.23
N ALA A 304 -9.96 22.36 22.99
CA ALA A 304 -8.86 21.82 23.77
C ALA A 304 -9.37 20.81 24.82
N GLY A 305 -8.68 19.68 24.97
CA GLY A 305 -9.02 18.64 25.95
C GLY A 305 -10.24 17.76 25.62
N ILE A 306 -10.87 17.92 24.45
CA ILE A 306 -11.98 17.05 24.04
C ILE A 306 -11.50 15.60 23.86
N ARG A 307 -12.30 14.64 24.32
CA ARG A 307 -12.03 13.21 24.09
C ARG A 307 -12.36 12.84 22.64
N THR A 308 -11.57 11.96 22.05
CA THR A 308 -11.77 11.47 20.68
C THR A 308 -11.71 9.95 20.63
N GLU A 309 -12.44 9.36 19.69
CA GLU A 309 -12.24 7.98 19.24
C GLU A 309 -11.68 8.03 17.82
N ASN A 310 -10.48 7.49 17.61
CA ASN A 310 -9.77 7.56 16.33
C ASN A 310 -9.29 6.18 15.84
N PRO A 311 -10.22 5.23 15.58
CA PRO A 311 -9.84 3.97 14.95
C PRO A 311 -9.27 4.24 13.55
N ALA A 312 -8.07 3.73 13.29
CA ALA A 312 -7.39 3.93 12.01
C ALA A 312 -7.97 3.08 10.86
N PHE A 313 -8.72 2.04 11.21
CA PHE A 313 -9.27 1.04 10.30
C PHE A 313 -10.66 0.60 10.76
N ASP A 314 -11.46 0.10 9.83
CA ASP A 314 -12.68 -0.66 10.12
C ASP A 314 -12.66 -2.01 9.39
N VAL A 315 -13.58 -2.89 9.76
CA VAL A 315 -13.69 -4.24 9.17
C VAL A 315 -14.94 -4.34 8.33
N THR A 316 -14.77 -4.56 7.03
CA THR A 316 -15.84 -4.84 6.08
C THR A 316 -16.14 -6.33 6.01
N PRO A 317 -17.36 -6.78 6.39
CA PRO A 317 -17.75 -8.18 6.26
C PRO A 317 -17.75 -8.65 4.81
N HIS A 318 -17.24 -9.85 4.54
CA HIS A 318 -17.08 -10.36 3.17
C HIS A 318 -18.39 -10.40 2.36
N LYS A 319 -19.55 -10.51 3.03
CA LYS A 319 -20.88 -10.48 2.38
C LYS A 319 -21.22 -9.16 1.67
N LEU A 320 -20.50 -8.08 1.96
CA LEU A 320 -20.64 -6.78 1.30
C LEU A 320 -19.68 -6.61 0.11
N ILE A 321 -18.72 -7.52 -0.04
CA ILE A 321 -17.68 -7.45 -1.07
C ILE A 321 -18.14 -8.25 -2.28
N ALA A 322 -18.21 -7.58 -3.44
CA ALA A 322 -18.62 -8.19 -4.70
C ALA A 322 -17.54 -9.12 -5.27
N ALA A 323 -16.27 -8.73 -5.20
CA ALA A 323 -15.12 -9.56 -5.57
C ALA A 323 -13.81 -9.03 -4.97
N PHE A 324 -12.81 -9.91 -4.87
CA PHE A 324 -11.41 -9.53 -4.65
C PHE A 324 -10.66 -9.51 -5.98
N ILE A 325 -9.89 -8.46 -6.24
CA ILE A 325 -9.02 -8.32 -7.40
C ILE A 325 -7.59 -8.56 -6.92
N THR A 326 -6.98 -9.64 -7.41
CA THR A 326 -5.63 -10.07 -7.02
C THR A 326 -4.75 -10.23 -8.26
N GLU A 327 -3.44 -10.43 -8.05
CA GLU A 327 -2.51 -10.78 -9.11
C GLU A 327 -2.77 -12.16 -9.73
N LYS A 328 -3.55 -13.00 -9.04
CA LYS A 328 -3.97 -14.34 -9.51
C LYS A 328 -5.34 -14.33 -10.20
N GLY A 329 -6.00 -13.19 -10.28
CA GLY A 329 -7.30 -13.02 -10.92
C GLY A 329 -8.36 -12.36 -10.02
N VAL A 330 -9.59 -12.35 -10.52
CA VAL A 330 -10.77 -11.88 -9.79
C VAL A 330 -11.42 -13.05 -9.05
N LEU A 331 -11.53 -12.95 -7.73
CA LEU A 331 -12.12 -13.96 -6.86
C LEU A 331 -13.54 -13.53 -6.50
N ASN A 332 -14.54 -14.31 -6.90
CA ASN A 332 -15.95 -14.04 -6.64
C ASN A 332 -16.49 -14.91 -5.47
N PRO A 333 -17.61 -14.52 -4.84
CA PRO A 333 -18.34 -15.39 -3.93
C PRO A 333 -18.78 -16.71 -4.61
N PRO A 334 -18.90 -17.82 -3.86
CA PRO A 334 -18.60 -17.96 -2.43
C PRO A 334 -17.10 -18.03 -2.13
N TYR A 335 -16.63 -17.18 -1.22
CA TYR A 335 -15.20 -17.03 -0.89
C TYR A 335 -14.57 -18.26 -0.23
N SER A 336 -15.38 -19.15 0.35
CA SER A 336 -14.91 -20.45 0.85
C SER A 336 -14.32 -21.34 -0.24
N LYS A 337 -14.65 -21.11 -1.52
CA LYS A 337 -14.08 -21.81 -2.67
C LYS A 337 -12.99 -20.98 -3.35
N SER A 338 -13.28 -19.73 -3.71
CA SER A 338 -12.36 -18.93 -4.53
C SER A 338 -11.07 -18.54 -3.81
N LEU A 339 -11.10 -18.35 -2.48
CA LEU A 339 -9.88 -18.05 -1.71
C LEU A 339 -8.92 -19.24 -1.58
N LYS A 340 -9.35 -20.48 -1.87
CA LYS A 340 -8.47 -21.67 -1.81
C LYS A 340 -7.32 -21.58 -2.82
N VAL A 341 -7.55 -20.93 -3.96
CA VAL A 341 -6.52 -20.72 -5.00
C VAL A 341 -5.31 -19.98 -4.41
N LEU A 342 -5.54 -19.05 -3.49
CA LEU A 342 -4.47 -18.30 -2.84
C LEU A 342 -3.71 -19.13 -1.80
N ARG A 343 -4.41 -20.00 -1.04
CA ARG A 343 -3.79 -20.86 -0.02
C ARG A 343 -2.79 -21.86 -0.63
N LEU A 344 -3.22 -22.52 -1.70
CA LEU A 344 -2.42 -23.56 -2.37
C LEU A 344 -1.12 -23.04 -2.98
N SER A 345 -0.98 -21.73 -3.15
CA SER A 345 0.21 -21.10 -3.71
C SER A 345 1.03 -20.30 -2.70
N ASN A 346 0.68 -20.34 -1.41
CA ASN A 346 1.52 -19.87 -0.30
C ASN A 346 2.29 -21.01 0.38
N ASP A 347 1.92 -22.27 0.13
CA ASP A 347 2.57 -23.48 0.67
C ASP A 347 3.64 -24.07 -0.29
N SER A 348 3.91 -23.39 -1.40
CA SER A 348 4.83 -23.81 -2.49
C SER A 348 5.98 -22.83 -2.66
#